data_AF-A0A947KGB0-F1
#
_entry.id   AF-A0A947KGB0-F1
#
_cell.length_a   1.000
_cell.length_b   1.000
_cell.length_c   1.000
_cell.angle_alpha   90.00
_cell.angle_beta   90.00
_cell.angle_gamma   90.00
#
_symmetry.space_group_name_H-M   'P 1'
#
loop_
_entity.id
_entity.type
_entity.pdbx_description
1 polymer ?
#
loop_
_entity_poly.entity_id
_entity_poly.type
_entity_poly.pdbx_seq_one_letter_code
_entity_poly.pdbx_strand_id
1 'polypeptide(L)'
;MGIFSSLFGNKKKALKMASDAVDFVKIGLLFYLLPECKANFDESYSETLATAVINTIFSEIPSNETGKKFIQNETNITNIEIVIEKSIKPDEKLRQIITDAVRVKCIVSHGLSTKLSEDEFIRQCRYPIDQLKRLQLLQKGGESPKLNDFIINASSFMKACEKDYELYQNT
;
A
#
# COMPACT_ATOMS: atom_id res chain seq x y z
N MET A 1 -5.15 39.85 3.33
CA MET A 1 -4.50 38.52 3.39
C MET A 1 -5.48 37.50 3.96
N GLY A 2 -6.36 36.82 3.19
CA GLY A 2 -7.42 36.06 3.91
C GLY A 2 -8.36 35.06 3.22
N ILE A 3 -8.14 34.62 1.97
CA ILE A 3 -9.02 33.58 1.36
C ILE A 3 -8.18 32.51 0.65
N PHE A 4 -7.14 32.93 -0.08
CA PHE A 4 -6.22 31.99 -0.70
C PHE A 4 -5.44 31.17 0.33
N SER A 5 -4.97 31.79 1.43
CA SER A 5 -4.21 31.08 2.47
C SER A 5 -5.02 29.98 3.17
N SER A 6 -6.33 30.16 3.39
CA SER A 6 -7.19 29.15 4.02
C SER A 6 -7.50 27.99 3.07
N LEU A 7 -7.74 28.26 1.78
CA LEU A 7 -7.96 27.24 0.76
C LEU A 7 -6.71 26.37 0.52
N PHE A 8 -5.52 26.99 0.44
CA PHE A 8 -4.26 26.26 0.35
C PHE A 8 -3.97 25.43 1.61
N GLY A 9 -4.28 25.96 2.80
CA GLY A 9 -4.17 25.22 4.06
C GLY A 9 -5.07 23.98 4.12
N ASN A 10 -6.32 24.12 3.70
CA ASN A 10 -7.29 23.03 3.65
C ASN A 10 -6.90 21.95 2.64
N LYS A 11 -6.40 22.33 1.46
CA LYS A 11 -5.89 21.38 0.46
C LYS A 11 -4.70 20.58 0.99
N LYS A 12 -3.72 21.25 1.60
CA LYS A 12 -2.53 20.58 2.16
C LYS A 12 -2.91 19.60 3.29
N LYS A 13 -3.87 19.98 4.14
CA LYS A 13 -4.41 19.11 5.19
C LYS A 13 -5.08 17.87 4.60
N ALA A 14 -5.93 18.03 3.60
CA ALA A 14 -6.61 16.91 2.94
C ALA A 14 -5.62 15.94 2.27
N LEU A 15 -4.59 16.47 1.59
CA LEU A 15 -3.54 15.64 0.98
C LEU A 15 -2.71 14.88 2.03
N LYS A 16 -2.42 15.52 3.17
CA LYS A 16 -1.77 14.83 4.29
C LYS A 16 -2.63 13.69 4.82
N MET A 17 -3.91 13.94 5.09
CA MET A 17 -4.83 12.89 5.55
C MET A 17 -4.95 11.74 4.55
N ALA A 18 -4.94 12.04 3.25
CA ALA A 18 -4.92 11.03 2.20
C ALA A 18 -3.60 10.23 2.18
N SER A 19 -2.47 10.87 2.45
CA SER A 19 -1.17 10.19 2.64
C SER A 19 -1.22 9.24 3.83
N ASP A 20 -1.69 9.71 4.98
CA ASP A 20 -1.82 8.89 6.19
C ASP A 20 -2.77 7.70 5.95
N ALA A 21 -3.83 7.89 5.16
CA ALA A 21 -4.75 6.84 4.76
C ALA A 21 -4.11 5.78 3.84
N VAL A 22 -3.15 6.15 2.98
CA VAL A 22 -2.35 5.15 2.23
C VAL A 22 -1.57 4.27 3.21
N ASP A 23 -1.00 4.85 4.27
CA ASP A 23 -0.29 4.08 5.29
C ASP A 23 -1.24 3.18 6.09
N PHE A 24 -2.47 3.61 6.36
CA PHE A 24 -3.51 2.73 6.95
C PHE A 24 -3.80 1.50 6.07
N VAL A 25 -3.82 1.66 4.74
CA VAL A 25 -3.96 0.50 3.84
C VAL A 25 -2.77 -0.44 3.97
N LYS A 26 -1.54 0.09 4.05
CA LYS A 26 -0.34 -0.75 4.24
C LYS A 26 -0.37 -1.50 5.58
N ILE A 27 -0.76 -0.83 6.66
CA ILE A 27 -0.90 -1.45 7.98
C ILE A 27 -1.99 -2.52 7.96
N GLY A 28 -3.15 -2.24 7.35
CA GLY A 28 -4.23 -3.21 7.19
C GLY A 28 -3.78 -4.44 6.38
N LEU A 29 -3.02 -4.23 5.29
CA LEU A 29 -2.42 -5.32 4.53
C LEU A 29 -1.43 -6.14 5.34
N LEU A 30 -0.65 -5.52 6.22
CA LEU A 30 0.26 -6.25 7.11
C LEU A 30 -0.53 -7.19 8.01
N PHE A 31 -1.55 -6.69 8.71
CA PHE A 31 -2.42 -7.51 9.56
C PHE A 31 -3.14 -8.60 8.77
N TYR A 32 -3.57 -8.31 7.55
CA TYR A 32 -4.22 -9.29 6.68
C TYR A 32 -3.26 -10.42 6.25
N LEU A 33 -2.01 -10.11 5.91
CA LEU A 33 -1.04 -11.08 5.37
C LEU A 33 -0.32 -11.89 6.44
N LEU A 34 -0.15 -11.34 7.65
CA LEU A 34 0.61 -11.98 8.72
C LEU A 34 0.10 -13.38 9.10
N PRO A 35 -1.22 -13.63 9.29
CA PRO A 35 -1.71 -14.97 9.61
C PRO A 35 -1.34 -16.01 8.56
N GLU A 36 -1.52 -15.69 7.28
CA GLU A 36 -1.17 -16.60 6.17
C GLU A 36 0.34 -16.82 6.11
N CYS A 37 1.14 -15.77 6.33
CA CYS A 37 2.60 -15.91 6.36
C CYS A 37 3.04 -16.81 7.52
N LYS A 38 2.51 -16.60 8.73
CA LYS A 38 2.83 -17.40 9.92
C LYS A 38 2.35 -18.86 9.82
N ALA A 39 1.27 -19.10 9.08
CA ALA A 39 0.78 -20.46 8.84
C ALA A 39 1.66 -21.26 7.86
N ASN A 40 2.37 -20.58 6.95
CA ASN A 40 3.10 -21.23 5.86
C ASN A 40 4.63 -21.08 5.94
N PHE A 41 5.13 -20.20 6.81
CA PHE A 41 6.55 -19.89 6.95
C PHE A 41 6.94 -19.73 8.42
N ASP A 42 8.25 -19.79 8.69
CA ASP A 42 8.79 -19.58 10.04
C ASP A 42 8.39 -18.20 10.59
N GLU A 43 8.17 -18.13 11.90
CA GLU A 43 7.64 -16.92 12.55
C GLU A 43 8.55 -15.70 12.36
N SER A 44 9.87 -15.87 12.50
CA SER A 44 10.85 -14.80 12.31
C SER A 44 10.97 -14.33 10.85
N TYR A 45 10.58 -15.17 9.90
CA TYR A 45 10.57 -14.87 8.46
C TYR A 45 9.30 -14.14 8.04
N SER A 46 8.17 -14.52 8.65
CA SER A 46 6.82 -14.10 8.27
C SER A 46 6.61 -12.59 8.29
N GLU A 47 7.11 -11.89 9.32
CA GLU A 47 6.97 -10.43 9.42
C GLU A 47 7.77 -9.70 8.33
N THR A 48 8.97 -10.20 8.05
CA THR A 48 9.83 -9.63 7.00
C THR A 48 9.23 -9.90 5.63
N LEU A 49 8.68 -11.10 5.40
CA LEU A 49 8.00 -11.46 4.17
C LEU A 49 6.77 -10.59 3.92
N ALA A 50 5.88 -10.45 4.90
CA ALA A 50 4.66 -9.64 4.77
C ALA A 50 5.00 -8.17 4.46
N THR A 51 6.02 -7.63 5.13
CA THR A 51 6.53 -6.28 4.85
C THR A 51 7.12 -6.18 3.44
N ALA A 52 7.88 -7.19 2.99
CA ALA A 52 8.45 -7.22 1.65
C ALA A 52 7.37 -7.32 0.55
N VAL A 53 6.26 -8.04 0.80
CA VAL A 53 5.09 -8.08 -0.07
C VAL A 53 4.49 -6.67 -0.21
N ILE A 54 4.25 -5.96 0.89
CA ILE A 54 3.72 -4.59 0.87
C ILE A 54 4.65 -3.66 0.09
N ASN A 55 5.95 -3.69 0.39
CA ASN A 55 6.94 -2.88 -0.33
C ASN A 55 6.94 -3.19 -1.83
N THR A 56 6.82 -4.46 -2.20
CA THR A 56 6.74 -4.91 -3.60
C THR A 56 5.49 -4.38 -4.29
N ILE A 57 4.34 -4.36 -3.63
CA ILE A 57 3.08 -3.84 -4.19
C ILE A 57 3.15 -2.33 -4.39
N PHE A 58 3.67 -1.59 -3.40
CA PHE A 58 3.71 -0.13 -3.41
C PHE A 58 4.96 0.45 -4.08
N SER A 59 5.84 -0.41 -4.62
CA SER A 59 7.14 -0.05 -5.21
C SER A 59 8.01 0.76 -4.26
N GLU A 60 8.13 0.30 -3.02
CA GLU A 60 8.89 0.95 -1.95
C GLU A 60 10.21 0.22 -1.69
N ILE A 61 11.29 0.99 -1.57
CA ILE A 61 12.61 0.45 -1.27
C ILE A 61 12.71 0.29 0.26
N PRO A 62 13.10 -0.87 0.78
CA PRO A 62 13.32 -1.05 2.21
C PRO A 62 14.31 -0.02 2.76
N SER A 63 13.94 0.64 3.85
CA SER A 63 14.80 1.64 4.51
C SER A 63 15.90 1.02 5.36
N ASN A 64 15.70 -0.22 5.84
CA ASN A 64 16.63 -0.93 6.71
C ASN A 64 17.44 -2.01 5.96
N GLU A 65 18.62 -2.35 6.50
CA GLU A 65 19.55 -3.31 5.88
C GLU A 65 18.99 -4.72 5.78
N THR A 66 18.22 -5.16 6.78
CA THR A 66 17.56 -6.48 6.78
C THR A 66 16.66 -6.64 5.55
N GLY A 67 15.78 -5.67 5.31
CA GLY A 67 14.87 -5.67 4.17
C GLY A 67 15.61 -5.56 2.84
N LYS A 68 16.69 -4.77 2.75
CA LYS A 68 17.51 -4.70 1.53
C LYS A 68 18.15 -6.04 1.19
N LYS A 69 18.72 -6.74 2.17
CA LYS A 69 19.28 -8.09 1.98
C LYS A 69 18.19 -9.11 1.65
N PHE A 70 17.01 -8.98 2.27
CA PHE A 70 15.90 -9.88 2.07
C PHE A 70 15.47 -9.95 0.59
N ILE A 71 15.33 -8.79 -0.06
CA ILE A 71 14.88 -8.70 -1.47
C ILE A 71 15.98 -9.03 -2.50
N GLN A 72 17.22 -9.29 -2.06
CA GLN A 72 18.31 -9.74 -2.95
C GLN A 72 18.33 -11.27 -3.13
N ASN A 73 17.58 -12.00 -2.30
CA ASN A 73 17.51 -13.45 -2.34
C ASN A 73 16.37 -13.91 -3.25
N GLU A 74 16.67 -14.71 -4.27
CA GLU A 74 15.69 -15.18 -5.26
C GLU A 74 14.56 -16.03 -4.66
N THR A 75 14.86 -16.84 -3.64
CA THR A 75 13.84 -17.61 -2.91
C THR A 75 12.86 -16.67 -2.21
N ASN A 76 13.35 -15.58 -1.62
CA ASN A 76 12.48 -14.59 -0.97
C ASN A 76 11.61 -13.85 -1.98
N ILE A 77 12.15 -13.51 -3.16
CA ILE A 77 11.37 -12.92 -4.26
C ILE A 77 10.26 -13.89 -4.69
N THR A 78 10.59 -15.17 -4.83
CA THR A 78 9.61 -16.22 -5.18
C THR A 78 8.52 -16.32 -4.11
N ASN A 79 8.88 -16.31 -2.83
CA ASN A 79 7.91 -16.35 -1.73
C ASN A 79 6.99 -15.12 -1.70
N ILE A 80 7.52 -13.93 -2.01
CA ILE A 80 6.70 -12.71 -2.17
C ILE A 80 5.64 -12.91 -3.26
N GLU A 81 6.05 -13.44 -4.42
CA GLU A 81 5.13 -13.69 -5.54
C GLU A 81 4.07 -14.75 -5.19
N ILE A 82 4.45 -15.80 -4.45
CA ILE A 82 3.51 -16.82 -3.97
C ILE A 82 2.45 -16.22 -3.03
N VAL A 83 2.85 -15.39 -2.07
CA VAL A 83 1.91 -14.73 -1.14
C VAL A 83 0.95 -13.81 -1.91
N ILE A 84 1.46 -13.04 -2.89
CA ILE A 84 0.62 -12.19 -3.72
C ILE A 84 -0.40 -13.02 -4.52
N GLU A 85 0.04 -14.10 -5.16
CA GLU A 85 -0.80 -14.96 -5.99
C GLU A 85 -1.90 -15.66 -5.18
N LYS A 86 -1.60 -16.09 -3.95
CA LYS A 86 -2.55 -16.85 -3.11
C LYS A 86 -3.46 -15.97 -2.27
N SER A 87 -2.92 -14.93 -1.65
CA SER A 87 -3.63 -14.19 -0.60
C SER A 87 -4.30 -12.92 -1.10
N ILE A 88 -3.78 -12.33 -2.17
CA ILE A 88 -4.22 -11.01 -2.65
C ILE A 88 -4.94 -11.13 -3.98
N LYS A 89 -4.32 -11.81 -4.95
CA LYS A 89 -4.83 -11.86 -6.32
C LYS A 89 -6.24 -12.47 -6.42
N PRO A 90 -6.69 -13.45 -5.61
CA PRO A 90 -8.05 -13.96 -5.71
C PRO A 90 -9.12 -12.99 -5.16
N ASP A 91 -8.74 -12.07 -4.26
CA ASP A 91 -9.67 -11.15 -3.60
C ASP A 91 -9.81 -9.85 -4.40
N GLU A 92 -10.93 -9.74 -5.13
CA GLU A 92 -11.25 -8.56 -5.92
C GLU A 92 -11.34 -7.27 -5.10
N LYS A 93 -11.90 -7.34 -3.88
CA LYS A 93 -12.06 -6.18 -3.01
C LYS A 93 -10.70 -5.71 -2.50
N LEU A 94 -9.82 -6.64 -2.12
CA LEU A 94 -8.47 -6.31 -1.69
C LEU A 94 -7.64 -5.70 -2.83
N ARG A 95 -7.74 -6.27 -4.04
CA ARG A 95 -7.13 -5.68 -5.25
C ARG A 95 -7.63 -4.27 -5.52
N GLN A 96 -8.92 -4.00 -5.32
CA GLN A 96 -9.49 -2.67 -5.47
C GLN A 96 -8.93 -1.69 -4.44
N ILE A 97 -8.89 -2.07 -3.16
CA ILE A 97 -8.31 -1.26 -2.07
C ILE A 97 -6.85 -0.89 -2.37
N ILE A 98 -6.05 -1.87 -2.81
CA ILE A 98 -4.65 -1.65 -3.22
C ILE A 98 -4.57 -0.69 -4.42
N THR A 99 -5.40 -0.91 -5.44
CA THR A 99 -5.45 -0.07 -6.63
C THR A 99 -5.76 1.39 -6.27
N ASP A 100 -6.74 1.61 -5.41
CA ASP A 100 -7.13 2.93 -4.95
C ASP A 100 -6.04 3.60 -4.11
N ALA A 101 -5.39 2.85 -3.21
CA ALA A 101 -4.27 3.37 -2.43
C ALA A 101 -3.11 3.82 -3.31
N VAL A 102 -2.74 3.06 -4.34
CA VAL A 102 -1.70 3.45 -5.30
C VAL A 102 -2.12 4.68 -6.10
N ARG A 103 -3.37 4.78 -6.55
CA ARG A 103 -3.89 5.98 -7.23
C ARG A 103 -3.85 7.21 -6.32
N VAL A 104 -4.24 7.07 -5.06
CA VAL A 104 -4.19 8.17 -4.08
C VAL A 104 -2.75 8.59 -3.79
N LYS A 105 -1.81 7.65 -3.65
CA LYS A 105 -0.38 7.95 -3.54
C LYS A 105 0.09 8.87 -4.69
N CYS A 106 -0.30 8.55 -5.93
CA CYS A 106 0.01 9.38 -7.09
C CYS A 106 -0.60 10.79 -6.97
N ILE A 107 -1.89 10.89 -6.59
CA ILE A 107 -2.60 12.16 -6.42
C ILE A 107 -1.94 13.02 -5.34
N VAL A 108 -1.53 12.41 -4.23
CA VAL A 108 -0.84 13.09 -3.12
C VAL A 108 0.51 13.62 -3.59
N SER A 109 1.32 12.81 -4.28
CA SER A 109 2.61 13.23 -4.83
C SER A 109 2.48 14.46 -5.75
N HIS A 110 1.53 14.45 -6.68
CA HIS A 110 1.26 15.61 -7.54
C HIS A 110 0.65 16.80 -6.79
N GLY A 111 -0.20 16.54 -5.79
CA GLY A 111 -0.88 17.56 -5.03
C GLY A 111 0.06 18.35 -4.12
N LEU A 112 1.09 17.68 -3.58
CA LEU A 112 2.10 18.26 -2.70
C LEU A 112 3.28 18.89 -3.46
N SER A 113 3.61 18.37 -4.66
CA SER A 113 4.64 18.93 -5.53
C SER A 113 4.11 19.17 -6.94
N THR A 114 3.84 20.43 -7.27
CA THR A 114 3.37 20.83 -8.61
C THR A 114 4.48 20.83 -9.67
N LYS A 115 5.73 20.53 -9.29
CA LYS A 115 6.91 20.49 -10.16
C LYS A 115 7.75 19.24 -9.91
N LEU A 116 7.12 18.05 -9.89
CA LEU A 116 7.88 16.81 -9.91
C LEU A 116 8.74 16.77 -11.18
N SER A 117 10.02 16.39 -11.05
CA SER A 117 10.81 16.03 -12.23
C SER A 117 10.21 14.81 -12.93
N GLU A 118 10.58 14.57 -14.18
CA GLU A 118 10.15 13.37 -14.91
C GLU A 118 10.53 12.09 -14.15
N ASP A 119 11.75 12.01 -13.63
CA ASP A 119 12.23 10.88 -12.81
C ASP A 119 11.39 10.69 -11.54
N GLU A 120 11.03 11.78 -10.87
CA GLU A 120 10.19 11.72 -9.67
C GLU A 120 8.77 11.26 -9.98
N PHE A 121 8.19 11.75 -11.09
CA PHE A 121 6.88 11.31 -11.56
C PHE A 121 6.90 9.82 -11.91
N ILE A 122 7.92 9.38 -12.64
CA ILE A 122 8.08 7.97 -12.99
C ILE A 122 8.15 7.11 -11.73
N ARG A 123 9.03 7.48 -10.78
CA ARG A 123 9.24 6.72 -9.55
C ARG A 123 8.01 6.70 -8.64
N GLN A 124 7.34 7.84 -8.46
CA GLN A 124 6.27 7.97 -7.48
C GLN A 124 4.89 7.58 -8.01
N CYS A 125 4.68 7.68 -9.33
CA CYS A 125 3.37 7.47 -9.94
C CYS A 125 3.38 6.30 -10.92
N ARG A 126 4.27 6.32 -11.93
CA ARG A 126 4.25 5.33 -13.01
C ARG A 126 4.65 3.94 -12.55
N TYR A 127 5.77 3.82 -11.83
CA TYR A 127 6.30 2.54 -11.36
C TYR A 127 5.31 1.79 -10.46
N PRO A 128 4.69 2.40 -9.43
CA PRO A 128 3.66 1.72 -8.64
C PRO A 128 2.51 1.15 -9.48
N ILE A 129 2.03 1.92 -10.47
CA ILE A 129 0.94 1.46 -11.34
C ILE A 129 1.39 0.30 -12.25
N ASP A 130 2.57 0.41 -12.86
CA ASP A 130 3.10 -0.64 -13.73
C ASP A 130 3.43 -1.91 -12.94
N GLN A 131 3.84 -1.77 -11.67
CA GLN A 131 4.03 -2.87 -10.74
C GLN A 131 2.70 -3.58 -10.42
N LEU A 132 1.60 -2.86 -10.19
CA LEU A 132 0.28 -3.49 -10.04
C LEU A 132 -0.17 -4.23 -11.30
N LYS A 133 0.17 -3.73 -12.50
CA LYS A 133 -0.11 -4.45 -13.76
C LYS A 133 0.69 -5.73 -13.86
N ARG A 134 2.00 -5.68 -13.56
CA ARG A 134 2.90 -6.84 -13.59
C ARG A 134 2.40 -7.94 -12.66
N LEU A 135 1.97 -7.57 -11.46
CA LEU A 135 1.43 -8.49 -10.45
C LEU A 135 -0.03 -8.91 -10.73
N GLN A 136 -0.65 -8.41 -11.81
CA GLN A 136 -2.06 -8.64 -12.15
C GLN A 136 -3.04 -8.23 -11.03
N LEU A 137 -2.66 -7.24 -10.21
CA LEU A 137 -3.48 -6.72 -9.12
C LEU A 137 -4.33 -5.51 -9.57
N LEU A 138 -3.88 -4.79 -10.60
CA LEU A 138 -4.55 -3.58 -11.06
C LEU A 138 -5.99 -3.86 -11.50
N GLN A 139 -6.97 -3.29 -10.78
CA GLN A 139 -8.37 -3.31 -11.24
C GLN A 139 -8.56 -2.31 -12.39
N LYS A 140 -9.10 -2.82 -13.51
CA LYS A 140 -9.36 -2.03 -14.72
C LYS A 140 -10.64 -1.21 -14.56
N GLY A 141 -10.58 0.03 -15.06
CA GLY A 141 -11.74 0.93 -15.06
C GLY A 141 -11.96 1.59 -13.71
N GLY A 142 -12.44 2.83 -13.75
CA GLY A 142 -12.76 3.61 -12.57
C GLY A 142 -12.07 4.96 -12.56
N GLU A 143 -12.84 5.98 -12.18
CA GLU A 143 -12.30 7.27 -11.78
C GLU A 143 -11.38 7.08 -10.57
N SER A 144 -10.43 8.01 -10.40
CA SER A 144 -9.68 8.08 -9.15
C SER A 144 -10.65 8.18 -7.95
N PRO A 145 -10.39 7.47 -6.84
CA PRO A 145 -11.29 7.51 -5.70
C PRO A 145 -11.38 8.93 -5.15
N LYS A 146 -12.58 9.32 -4.71
CA LYS A 146 -12.76 10.57 -3.98
C LYS A 146 -11.96 10.48 -2.67
N LEU A 147 -11.12 11.47 -2.39
CA LEU A 147 -10.18 11.41 -1.26
C LEU A 147 -10.89 11.17 0.09
N ASN A 148 -12.04 11.81 0.32
CA ASN A 148 -12.79 11.63 1.58
C ASN A 148 -13.29 10.19 1.75
N ASP A 149 -13.84 9.60 0.69
CA ASP A 149 -14.33 8.22 0.71
C ASP A 149 -13.17 7.25 0.91
N PHE A 150 -12.04 7.49 0.23
CA PHE A 150 -10.82 6.72 0.41
C PHE A 150 -10.31 6.76 1.86
N ILE A 151 -10.23 7.95 2.48
CA ILE A 151 -9.76 8.10 3.86
C ILE A 151 -10.61 7.28 4.83
N ILE A 152 -11.94 7.33 4.68
CA ILE A 152 -12.87 6.56 5.51
C ILE A 152 -12.66 5.06 5.29
N ASN A 153 -12.64 4.63 4.02
CA ASN A 153 -12.51 3.22 3.66
C ASN A 153 -11.18 2.62 4.12
N ALA A 154 -10.07 3.37 4.00
CA ALA A 154 -8.76 2.93 4.46
C ALA A 154 -8.72 2.73 5.98
N SER A 155 -9.31 3.65 6.75
CA SER A 155 -9.40 3.51 8.21
C SER A 155 -10.26 2.32 8.62
N SER A 156 -11.41 2.13 7.96
CA SER A 156 -12.28 0.97 8.19
C SER A 156 -11.60 -0.35 7.84
N PHE A 157 -10.85 -0.39 6.73
CA PHE A 157 -10.09 -1.57 6.31
C PHE A 157 -9.02 -1.93 7.34
N MET A 158 -8.19 -0.96 7.75
CA MET A 158 -7.15 -1.19 8.77
C MET A 158 -7.73 -1.77 10.07
N LYS A 159 -8.81 -1.17 10.60
CA LYS A 159 -9.46 -1.64 11.83
C LYS A 159 -10.07 -3.02 11.70
N ALA A 160 -10.63 -3.35 10.54
CA ALA A 160 -11.17 -4.69 10.30
C ALA A 160 -10.05 -5.73 10.33
N CYS A 161 -8.96 -5.49 9.60
CA CYS A 161 -7.82 -6.41 9.57
C CYS A 161 -7.12 -6.53 10.94
N GLU A 162 -6.98 -5.43 11.67
CA GLU A 162 -6.44 -5.41 13.03
C GLU A 162 -7.26 -6.31 13.96
N LYS A 163 -8.60 -6.14 13.96
CA LYS A 163 -9.50 -6.97 14.76
C LYS A 163 -9.41 -8.46 14.39
N ASP A 164 -9.36 -8.77 13.10
CA ASP A 164 -9.24 -10.16 12.63
C ASP A 164 -7.89 -10.76 13.05
N TYR A 165 -6.81 -9.97 13.04
CA TYR A 165 -5.50 -10.40 13.51
C TYR A 165 -5.46 -10.61 15.02
N GLU A 166 -6.08 -9.72 15.81
CA GLU A 166 -6.21 -9.89 17.27
C GLU A 166 -6.96 -11.19 17.60
N LEU A 167 -8.02 -11.52 16.86
CA LEU A 167 -8.73 -12.78 17.04
C LEU A 167 -7.83 -13.98 16.74
N TYR A 168 -7.07 -13.95 15.63
CA TYR A 168 -6.09 -14.98 15.30
C TYR A 168 -5.06 -15.19 16.42
N GLN A 169 -4.53 -14.13 17.03
CA GLN A 169 -3.55 -14.25 18.13
C GLN A 169 -4.11 -14.91 19.39
N ASN A 170 -5.43 -14.94 19.56
CA ASN A 170 -6.11 -15.50 20.72
C ASN A 170 -6.66 -16.93 20.49
N THR A 171 -6.38 -17.54 19.33
CA THR A 171 -6.86 -18.89 18.96
C THR A 171 -5.70 -19.88 18.94
#